data_AF-A0A151C0I7-F1
#
_entry.id   AF-A0A151C0I7-F1
#
_cell.length_a   1.000
_cell.length_b   1.000
_cell.length_c   1.000
_cell.angle_alpha   90.00
_cell.angle_beta   90.00
_cell.angle_gamma   90.00
#
_symmetry.space_group_name_H-M   'P 1'
#
loop_
_entity.id
_entity.type
_entity.pdbx_description
1 polymer ?
#
loop_
_entity_poly.entity_id
_entity_poly.type
_entity_poly.pdbx_seq_one_letter_code
_entity_poly.pdbx_strand_id
1 'polypeptide(L)'
;MQVKGTGAASAVLVALLACSVVTACSSSDAPKASATATNSCRPLPKPTAAIAANTIPVRVFNASDTGGLAQDVAIELRARQFRVLSAGNYTGDSTPAPYAMIIYGSVGQQVALTLAQQVKNPQLVQDDRVDPSVDLVLGSKFALIPVPPPAASRVQLNVYNTTAVTGLASEVAKQFTDRGFKVLNTGNDPAGHFWPNDTAVVLFGKEGEPYARRVALQIKGSRMVEDDRSGTVVDLTLGNKWDGLVPVAQATPKPSPSNSSC
;
A
#
# COMPACT_ATOMS: atom_id res chain seq x y z
N MET A 1 -31.70 33.88 61.34
CA MET A 1 -32.46 32.78 60.67
C MET A 1 -31.55 31.55 60.72
N GLN A 2 -31.52 30.66 61.72
CA GLN A 2 -32.57 29.80 62.30
C GLN A 2 -33.62 29.36 61.29
N VAL A 3 -33.50 28.12 60.78
CA VAL A 3 -34.50 27.05 60.94
C VAL A 3 -33.78 25.68 60.97
N LYS A 4 -34.15 24.88 61.97
CA LYS A 4 -33.75 23.50 62.27
C LYS A 4 -34.50 22.48 61.40
N GLY A 5 -33.94 21.28 61.27
CA GLY A 5 -34.68 20.06 60.94
C GLY A 5 -33.92 18.82 61.41
N THR A 6 -34.44 18.17 62.45
CA THR A 6 -33.89 17.01 63.19
C THR A 6 -34.83 15.80 63.07
N GLY A 7 -34.27 14.58 63.16
CA GLY A 7 -34.99 13.33 63.52
C GLY A 7 -34.26 12.07 63.03
N ALA A 8 -33.40 11.44 63.85
CA ALA A 8 -33.65 10.27 64.73
C ALA A 8 -33.59 8.92 63.96
N ALA A 9 -32.67 7.96 64.12
CA ALA A 9 -32.00 7.27 65.26
C ALA A 9 -32.62 5.89 65.60
N SER A 10 -31.74 4.89 65.85
CA SER A 10 -31.93 3.53 66.42
C SER A 10 -31.87 2.38 65.39
N ALA A 11 -31.22 1.22 65.60
CA ALA A 11 -30.62 0.63 66.79
C ALA A 11 -29.46 -0.36 66.43
N VAL A 12 -28.64 -0.61 67.44
CA VAL A 12 -27.47 -1.50 67.53
C VAL A 12 -27.85 -2.99 67.54
N LEU A 13 -27.02 -3.86 66.95
CA LEU A 13 -26.67 -5.14 67.59
C LEU A 13 -25.24 -5.56 67.24
N VAL A 14 -24.37 -5.51 68.24
CA VAL A 14 -23.06 -6.17 68.27
C VAL A 14 -23.30 -7.60 68.78
N ALA A 15 -22.80 -8.60 68.05
CA ALA A 15 -22.55 -9.93 68.58
C ALA A 15 -21.16 -10.39 68.15
N LEU A 16 -20.21 -10.24 69.06
CA LEU A 16 -18.92 -10.93 69.04
C LEU A 16 -19.15 -12.40 69.39
N LEU A 17 -18.72 -13.30 68.51
CA LEU A 17 -18.30 -14.64 68.91
C LEU A 17 -17.11 -15.07 68.04
N ALA A 18 -15.95 -15.08 68.68
CA ALA A 18 -14.76 -15.75 68.20
C ALA A 18 -14.95 -17.26 68.35
N CYS A 19 -14.68 -18.01 67.29
CA CYS A 19 -14.28 -19.41 67.41
C CYS A 19 -13.26 -19.71 66.31
N SER A 20 -12.03 -19.93 66.76
CA SER A 20 -10.88 -20.31 65.97
C SER A 20 -11.05 -21.73 65.45
N VAL A 21 -11.10 -21.90 64.13
CA VAL A 21 -10.84 -23.20 63.51
C VAL A 21 -9.87 -22.98 62.36
N VAL A 22 -8.66 -23.51 62.54
CA VAL A 22 -7.59 -23.47 61.56
C VAL A 22 -7.88 -24.56 60.54
N THR A 23 -8.51 -24.18 59.41
CA THR A 23 -8.68 -25.10 58.29
C THR A 23 -7.85 -24.57 57.13
N ALA A 24 -6.74 -25.27 56.89
CA ALA A 24 -5.92 -25.09 55.71
C ALA A 24 -6.77 -25.41 54.46
N CYS A 25 -7.11 -24.37 53.71
CA CYS A 25 -7.64 -24.50 52.35
C CYS A 25 -6.56 -24.02 51.39
N SER A 26 -5.95 -24.98 50.72
CA SER A 26 -4.98 -24.84 49.65
C SER A 26 -5.42 -23.79 48.63
N SER A 27 -4.59 -22.78 48.41
CA SER A 27 -4.66 -21.92 47.24
C SER A 27 -4.27 -22.77 46.03
N SER A 28 -5.26 -23.28 45.32
CA SER A 28 -5.10 -23.91 44.02
C SER A 28 -4.62 -22.85 43.03
N ASP A 29 -3.29 -22.74 42.86
CA ASP A 29 -2.67 -22.11 41.70
C ASP A 29 -3.05 -22.93 40.45
N ALA A 30 -4.19 -22.61 39.87
CA ALA A 30 -4.52 -23.05 38.53
C ALA A 30 -3.56 -22.32 37.57
N PRO A 31 -2.72 -23.02 36.81
CA PRO A 31 -1.90 -22.36 35.80
C PRO A 31 -2.85 -21.70 34.80
N LYS A 32 -2.78 -20.36 34.75
CA LYS A 32 -3.45 -19.53 33.74
C LYS A 32 -3.07 -20.12 32.39
N ALA A 33 -4.03 -20.80 31.76
CA ALA A 33 -3.83 -21.41 30.45
C ALA A 33 -3.25 -20.34 29.53
N SER A 34 -1.98 -20.51 29.19
CA SER A 34 -1.28 -19.68 28.22
C SER A 34 -2.07 -19.82 26.93
N ALA A 35 -2.72 -18.74 26.50
CA ALA A 35 -3.37 -18.67 25.21
C ALA A 35 -2.27 -18.90 24.17
N THR A 36 -2.15 -20.14 23.70
CA THR A 36 -1.36 -20.48 22.53
C THR A 36 -1.81 -19.54 21.42
N ALA A 37 -0.91 -18.66 20.98
CA ALA A 37 -1.14 -17.79 19.84
C ALA A 37 -1.30 -18.69 18.61
N THR A 38 -2.54 -19.12 18.36
CA THR A 38 -2.91 -19.70 17.10
C THR A 38 -2.75 -18.59 16.08
N ASN A 39 -1.74 -18.72 15.21
CA ASN A 39 -1.61 -17.95 13.97
C ASN A 39 -2.76 -18.34 13.03
N SER A 40 -3.99 -18.03 13.43
CA SER A 40 -5.15 -18.12 12.57
C SER A 40 -5.15 -16.87 11.71
N CYS A 41 -4.81 -17.03 10.42
CA CYS A 41 -5.16 -16.04 9.42
C CYS A 41 -6.67 -15.79 9.52
N ARG A 42 -7.05 -14.61 10.00
CA ARG A 42 -8.42 -14.13 9.89
C ARG A 42 -8.41 -13.02 8.84
N PRO A 43 -9.18 -13.15 7.75
CA PRO A 43 -9.29 -12.09 6.77
C PRO A 43 -9.73 -10.79 7.41
N LEU A 44 -9.08 -9.68 7.01
CA LEU A 44 -9.48 -8.37 7.46
C LEU A 44 -10.93 -8.08 7.01
N PRO A 45 -11.75 -7.46 7.87
CA PRO A 45 -13.08 -7.05 7.46
C PRO A 45 -12.98 -6.07 6.28
N LYS A 46 -13.96 -6.08 5.38
CA LYS A 46 -14.03 -5.04 4.34
C LYS A 46 -14.49 -3.71 4.97
N PRO A 47 -14.03 -2.56 4.46
CA PRO A 47 -14.61 -1.27 4.81
C PRO A 47 -16.13 -1.30 4.57
N THR A 48 -16.89 -0.76 5.51
CA THR A 48 -18.36 -0.71 5.42
C THR A 48 -18.85 0.56 4.73
N ALA A 49 -17.96 1.54 4.53
CA ALA A 49 -18.21 2.77 3.80
C ALA A 49 -17.18 2.98 2.70
N ALA A 50 -17.61 3.55 1.58
CA ALA A 50 -16.71 4.01 0.53
C ALA A 50 -16.14 5.38 0.93
N ILE A 51 -14.88 5.39 1.39
CA ILE A 51 -14.16 6.62 1.73
C ILE A 51 -13.28 7.00 0.55
N ALA A 52 -13.36 8.26 0.12
CA ALA A 52 -12.51 8.78 -0.94
C ALA A 52 -11.05 8.82 -0.46
N ALA A 53 -10.12 8.26 -1.26
CA ALA A 53 -8.70 8.19 -0.87
C ALA A 53 -8.10 9.56 -0.51
N ASN A 54 -8.53 10.62 -1.21
CA ASN A 54 -8.02 11.98 -1.02
C ASN A 54 -8.47 12.65 0.29
N THR A 55 -9.35 12.01 1.07
CA THR A 55 -9.72 12.46 2.42
C THR A 55 -8.98 11.68 3.51
N ILE A 56 -8.27 10.60 3.18
CA ILE A 56 -7.59 9.72 4.14
C ILE A 56 -6.21 10.30 4.49
N PRO A 57 -6.00 10.81 5.73
CA PRO A 57 -4.72 11.39 6.13
C PRO A 57 -3.73 10.30 6.53
N VAL A 58 -2.69 10.09 5.72
CA VAL A 58 -1.67 9.03 5.92
C VAL A 58 -0.32 9.63 6.30
N ARG A 59 0.29 9.17 7.39
CA ARG A 59 1.72 9.33 7.66
C ARG A 59 2.44 8.04 7.29
N VAL A 60 3.53 8.12 6.54
CA VAL A 60 4.27 6.94 6.07
C VAL A 60 5.58 6.83 6.84
N PHE A 61 5.85 5.68 7.46
CA PHE A 61 7.03 5.48 8.29
C PHE A 61 7.82 4.27 7.82
N ASN A 62 9.11 4.45 7.56
CA ASN A 62 10.03 3.38 7.24
C ASN A 62 10.49 2.68 8.52
N ALA A 63 10.23 1.38 8.61
CA ALA A 63 10.74 0.52 9.68
C ALA A 63 11.61 -0.61 9.13
N SER A 64 12.19 -0.40 7.94
CA SER A 64 13.10 -1.32 7.26
C SER A 64 14.50 -0.70 7.10
N ASP A 65 15.45 -1.52 6.66
CA ASP A 65 16.82 -1.08 6.34
C ASP A 65 16.95 -0.44 4.94
N THR A 66 15.85 -0.37 4.18
CA THR A 66 15.84 0.20 2.83
C THR A 66 15.71 1.71 2.92
N GLY A 67 16.80 2.44 2.68
CA GLY A 67 16.78 3.90 2.58
C GLY A 67 15.79 4.40 1.52
N GLY A 68 15.08 5.50 1.82
CA GLY A 68 14.14 6.12 0.88
C GLY A 68 12.75 5.47 0.79
N LEU A 69 12.55 4.26 1.36
CA LEU A 69 11.31 3.49 1.17
C LEU A 69 10.02 4.26 1.53
N ALA A 70 10.01 5.01 2.64
CA ALA A 70 8.83 5.81 3.01
C ALA A 70 8.49 6.91 2.00
N GLN A 71 9.51 7.51 1.38
CA GLN A 71 9.33 8.56 0.39
C GLN A 71 8.76 7.98 -0.91
N ASP A 72 9.30 6.85 -1.36
CA ASP A 72 8.82 6.12 -2.54
C ASP A 72 7.35 5.72 -2.39
N VAL A 73 7.00 5.12 -1.25
CA VAL A 73 5.62 4.70 -0.96
C VAL A 73 4.71 5.92 -0.84
N ALA A 74 5.19 7.04 -0.29
CA ALA A 74 4.44 8.28 -0.26
C ALA A 74 4.14 8.82 -1.67
N ILE A 75 5.07 8.72 -2.62
CA ILE A 75 4.85 9.09 -4.02
C ILE A 75 3.77 8.21 -4.64
N GLU A 76 3.88 6.88 -4.49
CA GLU A 76 2.88 5.94 -5.01
C GLU A 76 1.49 6.15 -4.40
N LEU A 77 1.41 6.40 -3.10
CA LEU A 77 0.13 6.66 -2.43
C LEU A 77 -0.51 7.96 -2.90
N ARG A 78 0.27 9.02 -3.13
CA ARG A 78 -0.25 10.27 -3.74
C ARG A 78 -0.73 10.02 -5.18
N ALA A 79 -0.01 9.21 -5.96
CA ALA A 79 -0.47 8.81 -7.29
C ALA A 79 -1.81 8.07 -7.23
N ARG A 80 -2.02 7.25 -6.19
CA ARG A 80 -3.31 6.60 -5.83
C ARG A 80 -4.31 7.53 -5.15
N GLN A 81 -4.07 8.84 -5.16
CA GLN A 81 -4.91 9.89 -4.61
C GLN A 81 -5.05 9.90 -3.08
N PHE A 82 -4.20 9.19 -2.33
CA PHE A 82 -4.19 9.31 -0.87
C PHE A 82 -3.62 10.65 -0.42
N ARG A 83 -4.18 11.21 0.66
CA ARG A 83 -3.66 12.42 1.29
C ARG A 83 -2.51 12.08 2.23
N VAL A 84 -1.31 11.97 1.66
CA VAL A 84 -0.08 11.74 2.45
C VAL A 84 0.35 13.04 3.15
N LEU A 85 0.39 13.00 4.48
CA LEU A 85 0.77 14.11 5.34
C LEU A 85 2.29 14.24 5.48
N SER A 86 2.97 13.11 5.68
CA SER A 86 4.41 13.07 5.90
C SER A 86 4.99 11.70 5.55
N ALA A 87 6.30 11.67 5.32
CA ALA A 87 7.11 10.47 5.21
C ALA A 87 8.31 10.61 6.16
N GLY A 88 8.68 9.54 6.87
CA GLY A 88 9.79 9.56 7.82
C GLY A 88 10.22 8.16 8.25
N ASN A 89 11.05 8.09 9.28
CA ASN A 89 11.43 6.82 9.90
C ASN A 89 10.52 6.51 11.09
N TYR A 90 10.25 5.23 11.30
CA TYR A 90 9.47 4.78 12.45
C TYR A 90 10.30 4.89 13.73
N THR A 91 9.77 5.57 14.74
CA THR A 91 10.40 5.76 16.05
C THR A 91 9.52 5.27 17.19
N GLY A 92 8.48 4.48 16.90
CA GLY A 92 7.58 3.95 17.92
C GLY A 92 8.14 2.70 18.59
N ASP A 93 7.58 2.36 19.75
CA ASP A 93 8.03 1.25 20.59
C ASP A 93 7.51 -0.12 20.13
N SER A 94 6.51 -0.16 19.23
CA SER A 94 5.95 -1.41 18.74
C SER A 94 6.91 -2.11 17.78
N THR A 95 7.04 -3.42 17.90
CA THR A 95 7.81 -4.20 16.91
C THR A 95 7.12 -4.11 15.54
N PRO A 96 7.80 -3.63 14.48
CA PRO A 96 7.22 -3.53 13.16
C PRO A 96 6.85 -4.89 12.58
N ALA A 97 5.70 -4.97 11.90
CA ALA A 97 5.30 -6.15 11.16
C ALA A 97 6.23 -6.37 9.94
N PRO A 98 6.47 -7.62 9.49
CA PRO A 98 7.32 -7.87 8.33
C PRO A 98 6.83 -7.19 7.05
N TYR A 99 5.52 -7.13 6.82
CA TYR A 99 4.93 -6.47 5.65
C TYR A 99 4.60 -5.01 5.94
N ALA A 100 3.58 -4.78 6.75
CA ALA A 100 3.18 -3.45 7.16
C ALA A 100 2.36 -3.50 8.45
N MET A 101 2.42 -2.42 9.22
CA MET A 101 1.47 -2.13 10.28
C MET A 101 0.73 -0.84 9.95
N ILE A 102 -0.59 -0.84 10.09
CA ILE A 102 -1.43 0.34 9.96
C ILE A 102 -1.94 0.69 11.36
N ILE A 103 -1.39 1.76 11.95
CA ILE A 103 -1.79 2.24 13.26
C ILE A 103 -2.91 3.28 13.11
N TYR A 104 -3.97 3.15 13.89
CA TYR A 104 -5.16 4.00 13.79
C TYR A 104 -5.83 4.22 15.15
N GLY A 105 -6.60 5.30 15.27
CA GLY A 105 -7.35 5.63 16.48
C GLY A 105 -8.76 5.07 16.52
N SER A 106 -9.47 5.33 17.63
CA SER A 106 -10.87 4.91 17.81
C SER A 106 -11.81 5.36 16.67
N VAL A 107 -11.54 6.52 16.05
CA VAL A 107 -12.33 7.05 14.91
C VAL A 107 -11.77 6.66 13.54
N GLY A 108 -10.57 6.07 13.48
CA GLY A 108 -9.79 5.82 12.26
C GLY A 108 -10.03 4.46 11.61
N GLN A 109 -10.90 3.61 12.15
CA GLN A 109 -11.00 2.21 11.70
C GLN A 109 -11.37 2.08 10.22
N GLN A 110 -12.36 2.83 9.73
CA GLN A 110 -12.81 2.72 8.33
C GLN A 110 -11.77 3.23 7.34
N VAL A 111 -11.03 4.29 7.70
CA VAL A 111 -9.94 4.80 6.86
C VAL A 111 -8.74 3.85 6.85
N ALA A 112 -8.43 3.22 7.99
CA ALA A 112 -7.40 2.18 8.09
C ALA A 112 -7.75 0.96 7.24
N LEU A 113 -9.00 0.49 7.28
CA LEU A 113 -9.46 -0.62 6.44
C LEU A 113 -9.42 -0.27 4.95
N THR A 114 -9.67 0.99 4.58
CA THR A 114 -9.58 1.44 3.19
C THR A 114 -8.13 1.44 2.71
N LEU A 115 -7.20 1.96 3.53
CA LEU A 115 -5.77 1.89 3.24
C LEU A 115 -5.27 0.43 3.19
N ALA A 116 -5.76 -0.45 4.06
CA ALA A 116 -5.39 -1.85 4.09
C ALA A 116 -5.68 -2.60 2.78
N GLN A 117 -6.66 -2.14 1.99
CA GLN A 117 -6.92 -2.70 0.66
C GLN A 117 -5.81 -2.42 -0.37
N GLN A 118 -4.88 -1.50 -0.06
CA GLN A 118 -3.76 -1.14 -0.91
C GLN A 118 -2.47 -1.87 -0.54
N VAL A 119 -2.42 -2.51 0.62
CA VAL A 119 -1.19 -3.05 1.21
C VAL A 119 -1.28 -4.56 1.28
N LYS A 120 -0.17 -5.24 0.97
CA LYS A 120 -0.08 -6.70 1.09
C LYS A 120 0.09 -7.07 2.56
N ASN A 121 -0.78 -7.95 3.07
CA ASN A 121 -0.76 -8.51 4.43
C ASN A 121 -0.55 -7.47 5.56
N PRO A 122 -1.37 -6.40 5.64
CA PRO A 122 -1.20 -5.38 6.67
C PRO A 122 -1.72 -5.89 8.02
N GLN A 123 -1.01 -5.55 9.09
CA GLN A 123 -1.49 -5.71 10.45
C GLN A 123 -2.15 -4.40 10.92
N LEU A 124 -3.36 -4.48 11.45
CA LEU A 124 -4.06 -3.33 12.00
C LEU A 124 -3.78 -3.24 13.50
N VAL A 125 -3.34 -2.06 13.96
CA VAL A 125 -3.07 -1.80 15.38
C VAL A 125 -3.84 -0.55 15.79
N GLN A 126 -4.66 -0.68 16.83
CA GLN A 126 -5.38 0.46 17.36
C GLN A 126 -4.55 1.13 18.47
N ASP A 127 -4.47 2.46 18.45
CA ASP A 127 -3.95 3.25 19.56
C ASP A 127 -5.01 4.23 20.10
N ASP A 128 -4.59 5.08 21.04
CA ASP A 128 -5.48 5.97 21.77
C ASP A 128 -5.75 7.30 21.05
N ARG A 129 -5.29 7.49 19.80
CA ARG A 129 -5.56 8.74 19.08
C ARG A 129 -7.06 8.89 18.79
N VAL A 130 -7.53 10.13 18.78
CA VAL A 130 -8.95 10.48 18.59
C VAL A 130 -9.23 11.20 17.27
N ASP A 131 -8.21 11.32 16.42
CA ASP A 131 -8.31 11.87 15.08
C ASP A 131 -8.28 10.74 14.02
N PRO A 132 -8.70 11.01 12.76
CA PRO A 132 -8.81 9.99 11.73
C PRO A 132 -7.47 9.71 11.00
N SER A 133 -6.32 10.22 11.47
CA SER A 133 -5.04 9.93 10.83
C SER A 133 -4.61 8.49 11.05
N VAL A 134 -3.92 7.95 10.04
CA VAL A 134 -3.35 6.61 10.08
C VAL A 134 -1.86 6.64 9.82
N ASP A 135 -1.14 5.75 10.50
CA ASP A 135 0.29 5.56 10.27
C ASP A 135 0.49 4.28 9.49
N LEU A 136 1.06 4.39 8.29
CA LEU A 136 1.52 3.24 7.53
C LEU A 136 3.00 2.99 7.85
N VAL A 137 3.27 1.98 8.66
CA VAL A 137 4.61 1.56 9.03
C VAL A 137 5.05 0.43 8.10
N LEU A 138 6.15 0.63 7.39
CA LEU A 138 6.64 -0.22 6.31
C LEU A 138 7.70 -1.20 6.85
N GLY A 139 7.40 -2.50 6.78
CA GLY A 139 8.35 -3.54 7.13
C GLY A 139 9.30 -3.92 5.99
N SER A 140 10.27 -4.79 6.27
CA SER A 140 11.26 -5.24 5.29
C SER A 140 10.69 -6.03 4.10
N LYS A 141 9.48 -6.58 4.23
CA LYS A 141 8.74 -7.28 3.17
C LYS A 141 7.57 -6.44 2.62
N PHE A 142 7.56 -5.14 2.88
CA PHE A 142 6.49 -4.25 2.44
C PHE A 142 6.25 -4.38 0.93
N ALA A 143 4.98 -4.41 0.55
CA ALA A 143 4.56 -4.27 -0.83
C ALA A 143 3.16 -3.67 -0.90
N LEU A 144 2.96 -2.77 -1.85
CA LEU A 144 1.61 -2.37 -2.25
C LEU A 144 0.99 -3.43 -3.16
N ILE A 145 -0.33 -3.54 -3.12
CA ILE A 145 -1.10 -4.31 -4.08
C ILE A 145 -1.00 -3.60 -5.44
N PRO A 146 -0.58 -4.28 -6.52
CA PRO A 146 -0.49 -3.66 -7.84
C PRO A 146 -1.84 -3.15 -8.32
N VAL A 147 -1.86 -1.93 -8.86
CA VAL A 147 -3.05 -1.40 -9.53
C VAL A 147 -3.13 -1.94 -10.97
N PRO A 148 -4.32 -2.27 -11.49
CA PRO A 148 -4.44 -2.68 -12.88
C PRO A 148 -3.89 -1.61 -13.85
N PRO A 149 -3.22 -2.00 -14.95
CA PRO A 149 -2.79 -1.04 -15.97
C PRO A 149 -3.99 -0.26 -16.54
N PRO A 150 -3.91 1.07 -16.70
CA PRO A 150 -5.03 1.88 -17.17
C PRO A 150 -5.35 1.58 -18.65
N ALA A 151 -6.47 2.11 -19.16
CA ALA A 151 -6.78 2.04 -20.60
C ALA A 151 -5.69 2.72 -21.45
N ALA A 152 -5.47 2.26 -22.68
CA ALA A 152 -4.47 2.80 -23.60
C ALA A 152 -4.62 4.33 -23.81
N SER A 153 -5.86 4.83 -23.88
CA SER A 153 -6.16 6.26 -24.05
C SER A 153 -5.72 7.16 -22.89
N ARG A 154 -5.33 6.58 -21.75
CA ARG A 154 -4.74 7.30 -20.61
C ARG A 154 -3.22 7.25 -20.60
N VAL A 155 -2.59 6.48 -21.49
CA VAL A 155 -1.14 6.33 -21.55
C VAL A 155 -0.55 7.38 -22.48
N GLN A 156 0.36 8.18 -21.94
CA GLN A 156 1.19 9.12 -22.68
C GLN A 156 2.55 8.48 -22.92
N LEU A 157 2.97 8.42 -24.19
CA LEU A 157 4.11 7.64 -24.62
C LEU A 157 5.06 8.45 -25.50
N ASN A 158 6.36 8.40 -25.23
CA ASN A 158 7.38 8.74 -26.21
C ASN A 158 7.91 7.46 -26.85
N VAL A 159 8.19 7.48 -28.15
CA VAL A 159 8.73 6.33 -28.87
C VAL A 159 10.09 6.67 -29.46
N TYR A 160 11.12 5.97 -29.02
CA TYR A 160 12.51 6.25 -29.36
C TYR A 160 13.19 5.08 -30.07
N ASN A 161 13.96 5.41 -31.09
CA ASN A 161 14.79 4.46 -31.81
C ASN A 161 16.18 4.40 -31.19
N THR A 162 16.65 3.20 -30.84
CA THR A 162 18.05 2.94 -30.43
C THR A 162 18.78 2.02 -31.42
N THR A 163 18.17 1.78 -32.58
CA THR A 163 18.65 0.89 -33.63
C THR A 163 19.18 1.67 -34.83
N ALA A 164 19.80 0.98 -35.79
CA ALA A 164 20.20 1.55 -37.08
C ALA A 164 19.05 1.66 -38.11
N VAL A 165 17.84 1.20 -37.77
CA VAL A 165 16.71 1.15 -38.72
C VAL A 165 16.03 2.52 -38.80
N THR A 166 16.28 3.25 -39.89
CA THR A 166 15.66 4.56 -40.12
C THR A 166 14.14 4.48 -40.14
N GLY A 167 13.47 5.43 -39.48
CA GLY A 167 12.01 5.55 -39.48
C GLY A 167 11.27 4.58 -38.53
N LEU A 168 11.99 3.67 -37.87
CA LEU A 168 11.37 2.64 -37.02
C LEU A 168 10.49 3.22 -35.91
N ALA A 169 10.97 4.25 -35.19
CA ALA A 169 10.19 4.87 -34.12
C ALA A 169 8.88 5.49 -34.63
N SER A 170 8.91 6.15 -35.80
CA SER A 170 7.72 6.76 -36.41
C SER A 170 6.67 5.72 -36.82
N GLU A 171 7.12 4.62 -37.40
CA GLU A 171 6.24 3.49 -37.74
C GLU A 171 5.59 2.90 -36.48
N VAL A 172 6.38 2.62 -35.45
CA VAL A 172 5.86 2.07 -34.20
C VAL A 172 4.93 3.06 -33.48
N ALA A 173 5.28 4.34 -33.45
CA ALA A 173 4.42 5.40 -32.91
C ALA A 173 3.04 5.45 -33.59
N LYS A 174 3.00 5.27 -34.91
CA LYS A 174 1.72 5.17 -35.64
C LYS A 174 0.90 3.97 -35.15
N GLN A 175 1.53 2.80 -35.00
CA GLN A 175 0.83 1.61 -34.51
C GLN A 175 0.30 1.77 -33.08
N PHE A 176 1.04 2.44 -32.20
CA PHE A 176 0.56 2.77 -30.84
C PHE A 176 -0.62 3.76 -30.88
N THR A 177 -0.57 4.76 -31.76
CA THR A 177 -1.68 5.70 -31.97
C THR A 177 -2.93 4.98 -32.46
N ASP A 178 -2.78 4.08 -33.43
CA ASP A 178 -3.88 3.26 -33.97
C ASP A 178 -4.47 2.31 -32.90
N ARG A 179 -3.67 1.94 -31.88
CA ARG A 179 -4.10 1.18 -30.68
C ARG A 179 -4.65 2.07 -29.55
N GLY A 180 -4.81 3.37 -29.79
CA GLY A 180 -5.43 4.32 -28.89
C GLY A 180 -4.52 4.91 -27.80
N PHE A 181 -3.20 4.74 -27.92
CA PHE A 181 -2.24 5.42 -27.03
C PHE A 181 -2.05 6.88 -27.45
N LYS A 182 -1.67 7.74 -26.51
CA LYS A 182 -1.31 9.14 -26.80
C LYS A 182 0.20 9.24 -27.00
N VAL A 183 0.66 9.21 -28.25
CA VAL A 183 2.07 9.46 -28.54
C VAL A 183 2.37 10.95 -28.44
N LEU A 184 3.33 11.31 -27.59
CA LEU A 184 3.75 12.69 -27.37
C LEU A 184 4.95 13.07 -28.24
N ASN A 185 5.94 12.18 -28.33
CA ASN A 185 7.17 12.42 -29.05
C ASN A 185 7.66 11.16 -29.77
N THR A 186 8.39 11.38 -30.86
CA THR A 186 9.00 10.30 -31.63
C THR A 186 10.37 10.73 -32.16
N GLY A 187 11.37 9.87 -32.12
CA GLY A 187 12.70 10.19 -32.66
C GLY A 187 13.78 9.19 -32.29
N ASN A 188 15.04 9.62 -32.37
CA ASN A 188 16.14 8.88 -31.75
C ASN A 188 16.13 9.13 -30.24
N ASP A 189 16.62 8.15 -29.48
CA ASP A 189 16.70 8.27 -28.04
C ASP A 189 17.65 9.43 -27.62
N PRO A 190 17.14 10.47 -26.92
CA PRO A 190 17.95 11.62 -26.53
C PRO A 190 19.04 11.28 -25.51
N ALA A 191 18.87 10.19 -24.75
CA ALA A 191 19.86 9.74 -23.79
C ALA A 191 20.97 8.88 -24.43
N GLY A 192 20.86 8.57 -25.73
CA GLY A 192 21.88 7.83 -26.47
C GLY A 192 22.06 6.39 -25.98
N HIS A 193 21.03 5.76 -25.42
CA HIS A 193 21.13 4.37 -25.02
C HIS A 193 21.33 3.46 -26.23
N PHE A 194 21.97 2.32 -25.97
CA PHE A 194 22.15 1.26 -26.94
C PHE A 194 21.70 -0.08 -26.34
N TRP A 195 20.67 -0.69 -26.93
CA TRP A 195 20.05 -1.92 -26.43
C TRP A 195 20.24 -3.09 -27.41
N PRO A 196 21.46 -3.64 -27.54
CA PRO A 196 21.76 -4.67 -28.53
C PRO A 196 21.05 -6.00 -28.28
N ASN A 197 20.67 -6.26 -27.03
CA ASN A 197 20.15 -7.54 -26.59
C ASN A 197 18.65 -7.54 -26.25
N ASP A 198 18.01 -6.38 -26.24
CA ASP A 198 16.60 -6.23 -25.89
C ASP A 198 15.73 -6.07 -27.15
N THR A 199 14.48 -6.53 -27.06
CA THR A 199 13.45 -6.24 -28.07
C THR A 199 12.96 -4.80 -27.92
N ALA A 200 12.69 -4.39 -26.68
CA ALA A 200 12.39 -3.02 -26.31
C ALA A 200 12.62 -2.83 -24.80
N VAL A 201 12.91 -1.60 -24.40
CA VAL A 201 12.98 -1.19 -22.99
C VAL A 201 11.96 -0.09 -22.75
N VAL A 202 11.07 -0.33 -21.79
CA VAL A 202 10.02 0.60 -21.35
C VAL A 202 10.52 1.30 -20.09
N LEU A 203 10.89 2.57 -20.22
CA LEU A 203 11.38 3.41 -19.12
C LEU A 203 10.24 4.22 -18.50
N PHE A 204 10.23 4.31 -17.18
CA PHE A 204 9.17 5.00 -16.43
C PHE A 204 9.66 5.49 -15.07
N GLY A 205 8.95 6.48 -14.53
CA GLY A 205 9.11 6.90 -13.14
C GLY A 205 8.14 6.19 -12.21
N LYS A 206 8.29 6.38 -10.91
CA LYS A 206 7.49 5.71 -9.89
C LYS A 206 5.98 5.76 -10.15
N GLU A 207 5.45 6.95 -10.49
CA GLU A 207 4.01 7.09 -10.77
C GLU A 207 3.58 6.47 -12.12
N GLY A 208 4.52 6.29 -13.04
CA GLY A 208 4.31 5.78 -14.39
C GLY A 208 4.27 4.26 -14.50
N GLU A 209 4.64 3.51 -13.45
CA GLU A 209 4.75 2.04 -13.50
C GLU A 209 3.48 1.34 -14.05
N PRO A 210 2.24 1.70 -13.64
CA PRO A 210 1.05 1.07 -14.20
C PRO A 210 0.84 1.36 -15.69
N TYR A 211 1.26 2.55 -16.13
CA TYR A 211 1.20 2.97 -17.53
C TYR A 211 2.26 2.24 -18.36
N ALA A 212 3.45 2.04 -17.80
CA ALA A 212 4.51 1.26 -18.41
C ALA A 212 4.11 -0.21 -18.58
N ARG A 213 3.45 -0.82 -17.59
CA ARG A 213 2.86 -2.16 -17.76
C ARG A 213 1.89 -2.22 -18.95
N ARG A 214 1.08 -1.16 -19.18
CA ARG A 214 0.16 -1.12 -20.33
C ARG A 214 0.92 -1.12 -21.66
N VAL A 215 2.05 -0.42 -21.74
CA VAL A 215 2.93 -0.42 -22.92
C VAL A 215 3.60 -1.79 -23.09
N ALA A 216 4.14 -2.37 -22.01
CA ALA A 216 4.82 -3.66 -22.03
C ALA A 216 3.92 -4.80 -22.53
N LEU A 217 2.61 -4.75 -22.26
CA LEU A 217 1.63 -5.71 -22.82
C LEU A 217 1.61 -5.75 -24.35
N GLN A 218 2.08 -4.70 -25.03
CA GLN A 218 2.10 -4.66 -26.50
C GLN A 218 3.32 -5.38 -27.09
N ILE A 219 4.33 -5.71 -26.28
CA ILE A 219 5.65 -6.13 -26.76
C ILE A 219 6.13 -7.34 -25.98
N LYS A 220 6.19 -8.49 -26.66
CA LYS A 220 6.69 -9.73 -26.07
C LYS A 220 8.18 -9.57 -25.73
N GLY A 221 8.55 -9.91 -24.50
CA GLY A 221 9.95 -9.85 -24.06
C GLY A 221 10.48 -8.42 -23.82
N SER A 222 9.60 -7.42 -23.77
CA SER A 222 10.00 -6.08 -23.33
C SER A 222 10.49 -6.10 -21.88
N ARG A 223 11.50 -5.28 -21.59
CA ARG A 223 11.99 -5.06 -20.24
C ARG A 223 11.45 -3.74 -19.70
N MET A 224 11.09 -3.73 -18.43
CA MET A 224 10.63 -2.55 -17.71
C MET A 224 11.78 -2.02 -16.84
N VAL A 225 12.06 -0.72 -16.94
CA VAL A 225 13.11 -0.05 -16.14
C VAL A 225 12.51 1.18 -15.48
N GLU A 226 12.58 1.21 -14.16
CA GLU A 226 12.28 2.41 -13.38
C GLU A 226 13.50 3.34 -13.40
N ASP A 227 13.27 4.63 -13.60
CA ASP A 227 14.26 5.69 -13.42
C ASP A 227 13.71 6.80 -12.51
N ASP A 228 14.53 7.81 -12.24
CA ASP A 228 14.22 8.86 -11.27
C ASP A 228 13.26 9.95 -11.81
N ARG A 229 12.65 9.76 -12.99
CA ARG A 229 11.69 10.73 -13.53
C ARG A 229 10.44 10.80 -12.65
N SER A 230 9.81 11.96 -12.63
CA SER A 230 8.47 12.13 -12.05
C SER A 230 7.37 12.01 -13.10
N GLY A 231 6.18 11.60 -12.65
CA GLY A 231 4.98 11.61 -13.46
C GLY A 231 4.74 10.30 -14.22
N THR A 232 3.79 10.34 -15.15
CA THR A 232 3.19 9.14 -15.74
C THR A 232 3.57 8.90 -17.20
N VAL A 233 4.43 9.76 -17.77
CA VAL A 233 4.90 9.62 -19.15
C VAL A 233 5.88 8.44 -19.22
N VAL A 234 5.67 7.60 -20.22
CA VAL A 234 6.46 6.39 -20.46
C VAL A 234 7.31 6.60 -21.70
N ASP A 235 8.58 6.18 -21.66
CA ASP A 235 9.39 6.08 -22.87
C ASP A 235 9.47 4.63 -23.32
N LEU A 236 9.17 4.40 -24.59
CA LEU A 236 9.43 3.14 -25.28
C LEU A 236 10.69 3.31 -26.11
N THR A 237 11.77 2.66 -25.73
CA THR A 237 12.97 2.56 -26.55
C THR A 237 12.98 1.22 -27.29
N LEU A 238 13.13 1.28 -28.62
CA LEU A 238 13.15 0.13 -29.50
C LEU A 238 14.57 -0.42 -29.58
N GLY A 239 14.76 -1.69 -29.23
CA GLY A 239 16.06 -2.34 -29.21
C GLY A 239 16.37 -3.11 -30.50
N ASN A 240 17.61 -3.59 -30.64
CA ASN A 240 18.06 -4.24 -31.89
C ASN A 240 17.34 -5.56 -32.20
N LYS A 241 16.69 -6.19 -31.21
CA LYS A 241 15.88 -7.39 -31.40
C LYS A 241 14.39 -7.08 -31.59
N TRP A 242 14.04 -5.86 -31.98
CA TRP A 242 12.66 -5.48 -32.27
C TRP A 242 12.06 -6.41 -33.34
N ASP A 243 10.95 -7.07 -33.02
CA ASP A 243 10.21 -7.95 -33.96
C ASP A 243 8.79 -7.48 -34.27
N GLY A 244 8.33 -6.40 -33.62
CA GLY A 244 7.00 -5.84 -33.77
C GLY A 244 6.15 -5.89 -32.50
N LEU A 245 4.88 -5.51 -32.66
CA LEU A 245 3.88 -5.56 -31.60
C LEU A 245 3.13 -6.89 -31.62
N VAL A 246 2.77 -7.40 -30.45
CA VAL A 246 1.87 -8.56 -30.34
C VAL A 246 0.48 -8.22 -30.91
N PRO A 247 -0.30 -9.23 -31.37
CA PRO A 247 -1.69 -9.01 -31.76
C PRO A 247 -2.52 -8.33 -30.65
N VAL A 248 -3.45 -7.44 -31.03
CA VAL A 248 -4.24 -6.65 -30.06
C VAL A 248 -4.98 -7.54 -29.05
N ALA A 249 -5.49 -8.69 -29.49
CA ALA A 249 -6.17 -9.65 -28.62
C ALA A 249 -5.27 -10.24 -27.50
N GLN A 250 -3.96 -10.29 -27.73
CA GLN A 250 -2.99 -10.79 -26.75
C GLN A 250 -2.52 -9.69 -25.78
N ALA A 251 -2.73 -8.42 -26.12
CA ALA A 251 -2.25 -7.27 -25.35
C ALA A 251 -3.17 -6.89 -24.18
N THR A 252 -3.63 -7.89 -23.42
CA THR A 252 -4.60 -7.75 -22.33
C THR A 252 -3.96 -8.03 -20.97
N PRO A 253 -4.30 -7.25 -19.91
CA PRO A 253 -3.77 -7.49 -18.58
C PRO A 253 -4.36 -8.77 -18.01
N LYS A 254 -3.55 -9.55 -17.30
CA LYS A 254 -4.06 -10.67 -16.51
C LYS A 254 -5.02 -10.15 -15.44
N PRO A 255 -6.15 -10.85 -15.15
CA PRO A 255 -7.02 -10.50 -14.04
C PRO A 255 -6.21 -10.41 -12.74
N SER A 256 -6.41 -9.33 -11.97
CA SER A 256 -5.78 -9.22 -10.65
C SER A 256 -6.39 -10.26 -9.71
N PRO A 257 -5.57 -11.01 -8.95
CA PRO A 257 -6.09 -11.93 -7.94
C PRO A 257 -6.91 -11.16 -6.89
N SER A 258 -7.98 -11.79 -6.41
CA SER A 258 -8.80 -11.26 -5.31
C SER A 258 -7.91 -11.09 -4.08
N ASN A 259 -7.95 -9.91 -3.45
CA ASN A 259 -7.23 -9.63 -2.20
C ASN A 259 -7.83 -10.48 -1.06
N SER A 260 -7.35 -11.70 -0.90
CA SER A 260 -7.51 -12.46 0.33
C SER A 260 -6.40 -12.04 1.27
N SER A 261 -6.63 -10.98 2.06
CA SER A 261 -5.73 -10.63 3.16
C SER A 261 -5.75 -11.76 4.18
N CYS A 262 -4.57 -12.24 4.53
CA CYS A 262 -4.25 -13.04 5.70
C CYS A 262 -3.15 -12.28 6.44
#